data_AF-A0A4V2A240-F1
#
_entry.id   AF-A0A4V2A240-F1
#
_cell.length_a   1.000
_cell.length_b   1.000
_cell.length_c   1.000
_cell.angle_alpha   90.00
_cell.angle_beta   90.00
_cell.angle_gamma   90.00
#
_symmetry.space_group_name_H-M   'P 1'
#
loop_
_entity.id
_entity.type
_entity.pdbx_description
1 polymer ?
#
loop_
_entity_poly.entity_id
_entity_poly.type
_entity_poly.pdbx_seq_one_letter_code
_entity_poly.pdbx_strand_id
1 'polypeptide(L)' 'MIHVERDGAIATITLSRPQTRNALPIADWHALAEAAREIAASDARCVLLQS' A
#
# COMPACT_ATOMS: atom_id res chain seq x y z
N MET A 1 6.85 -2.67 -6.13
CA MET A 1 6.16 -3.72 -5.37
C MET A 1 5.45 -3.07 -4.20
N ILE A 2 4.15 -3.31 -4.08
CA ILE A 2 3.29 -2.76 -3.04
C ILE A 2 3.00 -3.87 -2.03
N HIS A 3 3.27 -3.63 -0.75
CA HIS A 3 2.95 -4.56 0.33
C HIS A 3 1.95 -3.93 1.28
N VAL A 4 1.03 -4.74 1.79
CA VAL A 4 0.04 -4.31 2.78
C VAL A 4 0.17 -5.17 4.03
N GLU A 5 0.30 -4.51 5.16
CA GLU A 5 0.27 -5.12 6.49
C GLU A 5 -0.89 -4.55 7.29
N ARG A 6 -1.40 -5.34 8.24
CA ARG A 6 -2.52 -4.95 9.09
C ARG A 6 -2.18 -5.16 10.55
N ASP A 7 -2.37 -4.11 11.34
CA ASP A 7 -2.30 -4.13 12.79
C ASP A 7 -3.56 -3.48 13.38
N GLY A 8 -4.54 -4.33 13.69
CA GLY A 8 -5.88 -3.92 14.12
C GLY A 8 -6.51 -2.92 13.14
N ALA A 9 -6.76 -1.70 13.64
CA ALA A 9 -7.41 -0.63 12.90
C ALA A 9 -6.47 0.12 11.93
N ILE A 10 -5.17 -0.18 11.92
CA ILE A 10 -4.18 0.48 11.05
C ILE A 10 -3.79 -0.47 9.92
N ALA A 11 -3.91 0.00 8.68
CA ALA A 11 -3.34 -0.64 7.51
C ALA A 11 -2.07 0.10 7.09
N THR A 12 -0.99 -0.62 6.83
CA THR A 12 0.28 -0.03 6.38
C THR A 12 0.58 -0.48 4.96
N ILE A 13 0.73 0.47 4.05
CA ILE A 13 1.17 0.24 2.68
C ILE A 13 2.66 0.59 2.59
N THR A 14 3.47 -0.36 2.16
CA THR A 14 4.91 -0.18 1.96
C THR A 14 5.25 -0.23 0.47
N LEU A 15 5.95 0.81 -0.01
CA LEU A 15 6.55 0.83 -1.34
C LEU A 15 7.91 0.13 -1.29
N SER A 16 8.00 -1.14 -1.72
CA SER A 16 9.24 -1.94 -1.62
C SER A 16 9.90 -2.14 -2.97
N ARG A 17 10.49 -1.07 -3.52
CA ARG A 17 11.29 -1.10 -4.74
C ARG A 17 12.54 -0.19 -4.60
N PRO A 18 13.41 -0.48 -3.61
CA PRO A 18 14.51 0.42 -3.24
C PRO A 18 15.53 0.61 -4.37
N GLN A 19 15.68 -0.39 -5.25
CA GLN A 19 16.62 -0.35 -6.37
C GLN A 19 16.32 0.79 -7.36
N THR A 20 15.09 1.29 -7.37
CA THR A 20 14.67 2.43 -8.19
C THR A 20 14.09 3.55 -7.34
N ARG A 21 14.53 3.69 -6.08
CA ARG A 21 14.04 4.70 -5.12
C ARG A 21 12.51 4.71 -5.01
N ASN A 22 11.90 3.53 -5.06
CA ASN A 22 10.45 3.32 -5.01
C ASN A 22 9.66 4.00 -6.14
N ALA A 23 10.29 4.29 -7.28
CA ALA A 23 9.59 4.72 -8.49
C ALA A 23 8.52 3.69 -8.89
N LEU A 24 7.31 4.18 -9.19
CA LEU A 24 6.15 3.36 -9.51
C LEU A 24 5.87 3.38 -11.02
N PRO A 25 6.10 2.27 -11.75
CA PRO A 25 5.50 2.08 -13.07
C PRO A 25 3.97 1.96 -12.96
N ILE A 26 3.29 2.04 -14.10
CA ILE A 26 1.82 1.96 -14.18
C ILE A 26 1.25 0.71 -13.47
N ALA A 27 1.92 -0.43 -13.57
CA ALA A 27 1.50 -1.65 -12.86
C ALA A 27 1.51 -1.50 -11.33
N ASP A 28 2.54 -0.86 -10.77
CA ASP A 28 2.64 -0.61 -9.33
C ASP A 28 1.59 0.45 -8.89
N TRP A 29 1.24 1.42 -9.76
CA TRP A 29 0.12 2.33 -9.52
C TRP A 29 -1.24 1.62 -9.44
N HIS A 30 -1.49 0.67 -10.35
CA HIS A 30 -2.70 -0.15 -10.30
C HIS A 30 -2.75 -1.02 -9.04
N ALA A 31 -1.62 -1.61 -8.65
CA ALA A 31 -1.53 -2.39 -7.41
C ALA A 31 -1.81 -1.54 -6.17
N LEU A 32 -1.29 -0.31 -6.11
CA LEU A 32 -1.58 0.63 -5.02
C LEU A 32 -3.08 1.00 -4.96
N ALA A 33 -3.70 1.25 -6.12
CA ALA A 33 -5.13 1.54 -6.19
C ALA A 33 -6.00 0.36 -5.74
N GLU A 34 -5.60 -0.87 -6.05
CA GLU A 34 -6.29 -2.07 -5.59
C GLU A 34 -6.16 -2.25 -4.07
N ALA A 35 -4.94 -2.14 -3.54
CA ALA A 35 -4.69 -2.18 -2.10
C ALA A 35 -5.54 -1.15 -1.34
N ALA A 36 -5.66 0.07 -1.87
CA ALA A 36 -6.49 1.11 -1.27
C ALA A 36 -7.99 0.75 -1.27
N ARG A 37 -8.49 0.13 -2.35
CA ARG A 37 -9.89 -0.36 -2.41
C ARG A 37 -10.15 -1.47 -1.40
N GLU A 38 -9.24 -2.44 -1.30
CA GLU A 38 -9.35 -3.53 -0.33
C GLU A 38 -9.35 -3.02 1.11
N ILE A 39 -8.48 -2.06 1.43
CA ILE A 39 -8.43 -1.43 2.75
C ILE A 39 -9.72 -0.65 3.04
N ALA A 40 -10.25 0.07 2.06
CA ALA A 40 -11.50 0.83 2.22
C ALA A 40 -12.73 -0.06 2.47
N ALA A 41 -12.70 -1.30 1.98
CA ALA A 41 -13.75 -2.29 2.24
C ALA A 41 -13.62 -2.99 3.61
N SER A 42 -12.56 -2.68 4.37
CA SER A 42 -12.27 -3.31 5.65
C SER A 42 -12.67 -2.41 6.84
N ASP A 43 -12.45 -2.91 8.06
CA ASP A 43 -12.53 -2.17 9.32
C ASP A 43 -11.36 -1.21 9.60
N ALA A 44 -10.49 -0.93 8.62
CA ALA A 44 -9.38 0.01 8.78
C ALA A 44 -9.90 1.40 9.14
N ARG A 45 -9.26 2.04 10.12
CA ARG A 45 -9.54 3.42 10.51
C ARG A 45 -8.45 4.38 10.11
N CYS A 46 -7.25 3.88 9.82
CA CYS A 46 -6.10 4.66 9.39
C CYS A 46 -5.29 3.89 8.35
N VAL A 47 -4.70 4.62 7.41
CA VAL A 47 -3.75 4.08 6.43
C VAL A 47 -2.42 4.82 6.57
N LEU A 48 -1.36 4.07 6.88
CA LEU A 48 0.01 4.55 6.85
C LEU A 48 0.62 4.22 5.49
N LEU A 49 1.25 5.19 4.85
CA LEU A 49 2.05 4.99 3.64
C LEU A 49 3.53 5.21 3.97
N GLN A 50 4.37 4.22 3.67
CA GLN A 50 5.81 4.27 3.93
C GLN A 50 6.63 3.67 2.78
N SER A 51 7.95 3.79 2.87
CA SER A 51 8.91 3.51 1.81
C SER A 51 10.13 2.75 2.29
#